data_AF-A0A1Z5J7J1-F1
#
_entry.id   AF-A0A1Z5J7J1-F1
#
_cell.length_a   1.000
_cell.length_b   1.000
_cell.length_c   1.000
_cell.angle_alpha   90.00
_cell.angle_beta   90.00
_cell.angle_gamma   90.00
#
_symmetry.space_group_name_H-M   'P 1'
#
loop_
_entity.id
_entity.type
_entity.pdbx_description
1 polymer ?
#
loop_
_entity_poly.entity_id
_entity_poly.type
_entity_poly.pdbx_seq_one_letter_code
_entity_poly.pdbx_strand_id
1 'polypeptide(L)'
;MTESFLERVANDMLEASEKLVNGVEEGLAILFSSESQTAEETPPPQSVAEEWDDETMAEEFVLQSSSPLSGIAESVMGNILQGQQTPQTFMEHFHAFRYAITWSEPFVIGLIAFQAIMLLLTLWVSRKNQSLAPRVILMLLILGLVRLAERWNELGARHWRSFATQNYFDRHGIFVSIMLCAPLLFDSLIMMILFLREASQLLVEVKAAQIKRKQKAAKKQSKKDQ
;
A
#
# COMPACT_ATOMS: atom_id res chain seq x y z
N MET A 1 12.21 -12.11 -42.84
CA MET A 1 11.83 -10.68 -42.83
C MET A 1 11.25 -10.21 -41.49
N THR A 2 11.06 -11.09 -40.49
CA THR A 2 10.44 -10.76 -39.20
C THR A 2 11.43 -10.54 -38.04
N GLU A 3 12.67 -11.03 -38.14
CA GLU A 3 13.66 -10.86 -37.05
C GLU A 3 14.18 -9.42 -36.95
N SER A 4 14.32 -8.70 -38.09
CA SER A 4 14.74 -7.29 -38.08
C SER A 4 13.69 -6.34 -37.49
N PHE A 5 12.41 -6.72 -37.50
CA PHE A 5 11.34 -5.88 -36.94
C PHE A 5 11.34 -5.95 -35.42
N LEU A 6 11.54 -7.15 -34.85
CA LEU A 6 11.58 -7.33 -33.40
C LEU A 6 12.84 -6.72 -32.77
N GLU A 7 13.99 -6.80 -33.43
CA GLU A 7 15.21 -6.14 -32.95
C GLU A 7 15.10 -4.62 -33.00
N ARG A 8 14.46 -4.06 -34.04
CA ARG A 8 14.17 -2.62 -34.12
C ARG A 8 13.24 -2.18 -33.01
N VAL A 9 12.15 -2.90 -32.78
CA VAL A 9 11.20 -2.58 -31.70
C VAL A 9 11.86 -2.69 -30.33
N ALA A 10 12.75 -3.66 -30.11
CA ALA A 10 13.47 -3.81 -28.85
C ALA A 10 14.46 -2.66 -28.61
N ASN A 11 15.21 -2.25 -29.63
CA ASN A 11 16.12 -1.11 -29.53
C ASN A 11 15.36 0.22 -29.34
N ASP A 12 14.24 0.42 -30.05
CA ASP A 12 13.41 1.61 -29.90
C ASP A 12 12.81 1.69 -28.48
N MET A 13 12.43 0.54 -27.89
CA MET A 13 11.93 0.45 -26.51
C MET A 13 13.00 0.76 -25.47
N LEU A 14 14.23 0.25 -25.67
CA LEU A 14 15.35 0.52 -24.76
C LEU A 14 15.74 2.00 -24.81
N GLU A 15 15.80 2.60 -26.00
CA GLU A 15 16.11 4.02 -26.15
C GLU A 15 15.03 4.92 -25.56
N ALA A 16 13.75 4.55 -25.73
CA ALA A 16 12.64 5.26 -25.10
C ALA A 16 12.68 5.17 -23.57
N SER A 17 13.09 4.03 -23.01
CA SER A 17 13.24 3.83 -21.56
C SER A 17 14.36 4.70 -20.99
N GLU A 18 15.53 4.77 -21.63
CA GLU A 18 16.66 5.57 -21.15
C GLU A 18 16.34 7.08 -21.18
N LYS A 19 15.64 7.56 -22.23
CA LYS A 19 15.19 8.96 -22.31
C LYS A 19 14.21 9.31 -21.19
N LEU A 20 13.35 8.37 -20.80
CA LEU A 20 12.36 8.57 -19.74
C LEU A 20 13.04 8.62 -18.36
N VAL A 21 14.02 7.75 -18.11
CA VAL A 21 14.81 7.76 -16.87
C VAL A 21 15.59 9.06 -16.71
N ASN A 22 16.29 9.51 -17.76
CA ASN A 22 17.05 10.75 -17.72
C ASN A 22 16.14 11.97 -17.50
N GLY A 23 14.97 12.01 -18.16
CA GLY A 23 14.01 13.10 -17.95
C GLY A 23 13.40 13.15 -16.55
N VAL A 24 13.25 11.98 -15.90
CA VAL A 24 12.79 11.89 -14.50
C VAL A 24 13.90 12.35 -13.55
N GLU A 25 15.15 11.97 -13.78
CA GLU A 25 16.29 12.42 -12.95
C GLU A 25 16.50 13.94 -13.06
N GLU A 26 16.38 14.52 -14.25
CA GLU A 26 16.43 15.98 -14.44
C GLU A 26 15.28 16.70 -13.73
N GLY A 27 14.05 16.17 -13.84
CA GLY A 27 12.88 16.71 -13.13
C GLY A 27 13.01 16.61 -11.61
N LEU A 28 13.57 15.51 -11.11
CA LEU A 28 13.82 15.30 -9.69
C LEU A 28 14.93 16.23 -9.19
N ALA A 29 16.01 16.42 -9.95
CA ALA A 29 17.10 17.33 -9.61
C ALA A 29 16.66 18.81 -9.55
N ILE A 30 15.74 19.22 -10.42
CA ILE A 30 15.13 20.56 -10.39
C ILE A 30 14.25 20.72 -9.14
N LEU A 31 13.45 19.70 -8.80
CA LEU A 31 12.63 19.71 -7.59
C LEU A 31 13.48 19.80 -6.32
N PHE A 32 14.58 19.03 -6.24
CA PHE A 32 15.49 19.06 -5.10
C PHE A 32 16.36 20.32 -5.04
N SER A 33 16.65 20.96 -6.18
CA SER A 33 17.36 22.26 -6.18
C SER A 33 16.46 23.40 -5.70
N SER A 34 15.15 23.32 -5.94
CA SER A 34 14.17 24.32 -5.51
C SER A 34 13.95 24.38 -3.99
N GLU A 35 14.33 23.36 -3.22
CA GLU A 35 14.15 23.32 -1.77
C GLU A 35 15.28 24.02 -0.99
N SER A 36 16.35 24.46 -1.66
CA SER A 36 17.57 24.99 -1.02
C SER A 36 17.72 26.52 -1.01
N GLN A 37 16.75 27.30 -1.51
CA GLN A 37 16.88 28.78 -1.64
C GLN A 37 15.79 29.61 -0.93
N THR A 38 15.19 29.12 0.15
CA THR A 38 14.29 29.96 0.99
C THR A 38 14.80 30.08 2.42
N ALA A 39 15.96 30.71 2.59
CA ALA A 39 16.42 31.21 3.87
C ALA A 39 17.24 32.48 3.62
N GLU A 40 16.55 33.61 3.49
CA GLU A 40 17.17 34.93 3.39
C GLU A 40 16.77 35.76 4.62
N GLU A 41 17.77 36.01 5.47
CA GLU A 41 17.76 36.87 6.66
C GLU A 41 17.42 38.33 6.31
N THR A 42 16.64 38.99 7.18
CA THR A 42 16.37 40.43 7.11
C THR A 42 17.24 41.17 8.15
N PRO A 43 17.88 42.32 7.81
CA PRO A 43 18.93 42.94 8.63
C PRO A 43 18.39 43.85 9.75
N PRO A 44 19.18 44.15 10.80
CA PRO A 44 18.74 44.97 11.92
C PRO A 44 18.89 46.47 11.63
N PRO A 45 17.99 47.34 12.13
CA PRO A 45 18.28 48.77 12.25
C PRO A 45 19.11 49.04 13.50
N GLN A 46 20.12 49.90 13.34
CA GLN A 46 20.98 50.42 14.39
C GLN A 46 20.39 51.67 15.09
N SER A 47 21.01 51.98 16.23
CA SER A 47 20.89 53.15 17.14
C SER A 47 19.84 52.98 18.24
N VAL A 48 20.15 53.16 19.53
CA VAL A 48 21.00 54.17 20.16
C VAL A 48 21.77 53.56 21.33
N ALA A 49 23.02 54.01 21.51
CA ALA A 49 23.86 53.69 22.66
C ALA A 49 23.36 54.41 23.91
N GLU A 50 23.09 53.66 24.98
CA GLU A 50 23.07 54.19 26.33
C GLU A 50 23.94 53.28 27.21
N GLU A 51 24.91 53.93 27.81
CA GLU A 51 26.04 53.43 28.59
C GLU A 51 25.59 53.23 30.04
N TRP A 52 25.68 52.00 30.55
CA TRP A 52 25.36 51.68 31.94
C TRP A 52 26.45 50.78 32.51
N ASP A 53 27.11 51.30 33.54
CA ASP A 53 28.31 50.78 34.19
C ASP A 53 28.18 49.35 34.71
N ASP A 54 29.22 48.56 34.46
CA ASP A 54 29.28 47.09 34.54
C ASP A 54 29.44 46.52 35.97
N GLU A 55 29.26 47.34 37.02
CA GLU A 55 29.70 46.96 38.37
C GLU A 55 28.57 46.84 39.42
N THR A 56 27.31 47.02 39.03
CA THR A 56 26.16 46.91 39.95
C THR A 56 25.08 45.90 39.52
N MET A 57 25.32 45.13 38.46
CA MET A 57 24.35 44.17 37.87
C MET A 57 24.69 42.68 38.12
N ALA A 58 25.65 42.38 38.99
CA ALA A 58 26.02 40.99 39.27
C ALA A 58 25.37 40.41 40.55
N GLU A 59 24.92 41.24 41.51
CA GLU A 59 24.42 40.74 42.80
C GLU A 59 22.90 40.76 42.98
N GLU A 60 22.14 41.48 42.14
CA GLU A 60 20.67 41.56 42.30
C GLU A 60 19.88 40.64 41.33
N PHE A 61 20.48 40.20 40.22
CA PHE A 61 19.78 39.37 39.22
C PHE A 61 19.78 37.86 39.53
N VAL A 62 20.68 37.39 40.40
CA VAL A 62 20.81 35.94 40.70
C VAL A 62 19.73 35.43 41.68
N LEU A 63 18.94 36.31 42.31
CA LEU A 63 17.92 35.91 43.30
C LEU A 63 16.46 36.02 42.83
N GLN A 64 16.19 36.35 41.57
CA GLN A 64 14.82 36.61 41.08
C GLN A 64 14.44 35.81 39.83
N SER A 65 14.83 34.53 39.73
CA SER A 65 14.42 33.65 38.62
C SER A 65 13.70 32.37 39.05
N SER A 66 13.10 32.33 40.23
CA SER A 66 12.09 31.33 40.59
C SER A 66 10.71 31.77 40.10
N SER A 67 10.57 31.94 38.78
CA SER A 67 9.31 32.34 38.15
C SER A 67 8.24 31.26 38.40
N PRO A 68 7.15 31.54 39.14
CA PRO A 68 6.08 30.57 39.41
C PRO A 68 5.36 30.09 38.13
N LEU A 69 5.60 30.79 37.02
CA LEU A 69 5.12 30.44 35.68
C LEU A 69 5.86 29.24 35.06
N SER A 70 7.08 28.89 35.50
CA SER A 70 7.76 27.69 34.98
C SER A 70 7.02 26.42 35.38
N GLY A 71 6.59 26.31 36.63
CA GLY A 71 5.78 25.19 37.12
C GLY A 71 4.39 25.15 36.48
N ILE A 72 3.79 26.30 36.18
CA ILE A 72 2.51 26.37 35.46
C ILE A 72 2.70 25.97 33.99
N ALA A 73 3.75 26.45 33.32
CA ALA A 73 4.06 26.06 31.95
C ALA A 73 4.39 24.57 31.85
N GLU A 74 5.14 24.01 32.80
CA GLU A 74 5.50 22.59 32.83
C GLU A 74 4.28 21.70 33.14
N SER A 75 3.39 22.12 34.05
CA SER A 75 2.15 21.41 34.34
C SER A 75 1.12 21.51 33.21
N VAL A 76 1.01 22.66 32.53
CA VAL A 76 0.15 22.83 31.36
C VAL A 76 0.71 22.07 30.17
N MET A 77 2.03 22.11 29.93
CA MET A 77 2.70 21.31 28.91
C MET A 77 2.58 19.82 29.21
N GLY A 78 2.73 19.42 30.47
CA GLY A 78 2.53 18.04 30.94
C GLY A 78 1.09 17.56 30.76
N ASN A 79 0.11 18.43 31.04
CA ASN A 79 -1.31 18.14 30.81
C ASN A 79 -1.71 18.19 29.33
N ILE A 80 -1.04 19.00 28.49
CA ILE A 80 -1.24 19.05 27.04
C ILE A 80 -0.58 17.83 26.36
N LEU A 81 0.59 17.42 26.83
CA LEU A 81 1.25 16.18 26.39
C LEU A 81 0.49 14.93 26.88
N GLN A 82 -0.16 14.98 28.05
CA GLN A 82 -1.10 13.93 28.50
C GLN A 82 -2.46 14.00 27.80
N GLY A 83 -2.89 15.19 27.37
CA GLY A 83 -4.15 15.46 26.68
C GLY A 83 -4.07 15.25 25.17
N GLN A 84 -2.86 15.17 24.58
CA GLN A 84 -2.63 14.56 23.29
C GLN A 84 -2.88 13.06 23.44
N GLN A 85 -4.12 12.69 23.17
CA GLN A 85 -4.55 11.30 23.13
C GLN A 85 -3.52 10.45 22.40
N THR A 86 -3.21 9.32 23.02
CA THR A 86 -2.35 8.24 22.55
C THR A 86 -2.36 8.12 21.03
N PRO A 87 -1.21 7.87 20.36
CA PRO A 87 -1.27 7.40 18.99
C PRO A 87 -2.11 6.13 19.02
N GLN A 88 -3.35 6.23 18.54
CA GLN A 88 -4.30 5.12 18.52
C GLN A 88 -3.63 4.01 17.74
N THR A 89 -3.12 3.03 18.48
CA THR A 89 -2.33 1.98 17.86
C THR A 89 -3.31 1.15 17.05
N PHE A 90 -2.90 0.63 15.88
CA PHE A 90 -3.77 -0.20 15.04
C PHE A 90 -4.49 -1.31 15.84
N MET A 91 -3.82 -1.88 16.84
CA MET A 91 -4.39 -2.87 17.74
C MET A 91 -5.57 -2.33 18.55
N GLU A 92 -5.52 -1.09 19.03
CA GLU A 92 -6.62 -0.46 19.79
C GLU A 92 -7.86 -0.28 18.90
N HIS A 93 -7.67 0.21 17.66
CA HIS A 93 -8.73 0.26 16.66
C HIS A 93 -9.31 -1.12 16.34
N PHE A 94 -8.46 -2.13 16.21
CA PHE A 94 -8.90 -3.50 15.97
C PHE A 94 -9.69 -4.07 17.16
N HIS A 95 -9.25 -3.80 18.40
CA HIS A 95 -9.96 -4.20 19.61
C HIS A 95 -11.33 -3.53 19.71
N ALA A 96 -11.40 -2.22 19.43
CA ALA A 96 -12.66 -1.48 19.39
C ALA A 96 -13.60 -2.02 18.30
N PHE A 97 -13.09 -2.30 17.10
CA PHE A 97 -13.85 -2.90 16.00
C PHE A 97 -14.38 -4.30 16.37
N ARG A 98 -13.51 -5.14 16.95
CA ARG A 98 -13.84 -6.50 17.41
C ARG A 98 -14.95 -6.49 18.47
N TYR A 99 -14.99 -5.48 19.32
CA TYR A 99 -16.00 -5.32 20.36
C TYR A 99 -17.31 -4.72 19.83
N ALA A 100 -17.22 -3.74 18.92
CA ALA A 100 -18.38 -3.12 18.29
C ALA A 100 -19.20 -4.09 17.43
N ILE A 101 -18.56 -5.14 16.91
CA ILE A 101 -19.22 -6.15 16.09
C ILE A 101 -19.91 -7.21 16.94
N THR A 102 -21.20 -7.41 16.70
CA THR A 102 -21.95 -8.55 17.26
C THR A 102 -21.71 -9.78 16.41
N TRP A 103 -20.79 -10.65 16.84
CA TRP A 103 -20.37 -11.85 16.11
C TRP A 103 -21.45 -12.94 16.00
N SER A 104 -22.49 -12.83 16.83
CA SER A 104 -23.63 -13.75 16.84
C SER A 104 -24.71 -13.40 15.80
N GLU A 105 -24.55 -12.29 15.08
CA GLU A 105 -25.48 -11.89 14.02
C GLU A 105 -25.48 -12.91 12.88
N PRO A 106 -26.65 -13.39 12.42
CA PRO A 106 -26.73 -14.46 11.42
C PRO A 106 -26.05 -14.07 10.10
N PHE A 107 -26.13 -12.79 9.70
CA PHE A 107 -25.46 -12.33 8.48
C PHE A 107 -23.92 -12.30 8.63
N VAL A 108 -23.39 -11.95 9.80
CA VAL A 108 -21.94 -11.94 10.08
C VAL A 108 -21.41 -13.37 10.09
N ILE A 109 -22.14 -14.31 10.70
CA ILE A 109 -21.80 -15.73 10.65
C ILE A 109 -21.82 -16.24 9.20
N GLY A 110 -22.83 -15.87 8.43
CA GLY A 110 -22.90 -16.17 6.99
C GLY A 110 -21.70 -15.63 6.21
N LEU A 111 -21.25 -14.41 6.53
CA LEU A 111 -20.07 -13.79 5.92
C LEU A 111 -18.79 -14.55 6.28
N ILE A 112 -18.59 -14.92 7.55
CA ILE A 112 -17.43 -15.72 7.99
C ILE A 112 -17.44 -17.10 7.33
N ALA A 113 -18.61 -17.75 7.25
CA ALA A 113 -18.75 -19.03 6.58
C ALA A 113 -18.43 -18.93 5.08
N PHE A 114 -18.87 -17.85 4.41
CA PHE A 114 -18.50 -17.55 3.03
C PHE A 114 -16.98 -17.44 2.87
N GLN A 115 -16.30 -16.75 3.79
CA GLN A 115 -14.83 -16.66 3.75
C GLN A 115 -14.14 -18.00 3.98
N ALA A 116 -14.64 -18.81 4.91
CA ALA A 116 -14.11 -20.16 5.10
C ALA A 116 -14.27 -21.00 3.82
N ILE A 117 -15.41 -20.90 3.13
CA ILE A 117 -15.64 -21.60 1.85
C ILE A 117 -14.67 -21.08 0.78
N MET A 118 -14.47 -19.77 0.66
CA MET A 118 -13.52 -19.18 -0.28
C MET A 118 -12.10 -19.65 -0.02
N LEU A 119 -11.66 -19.66 1.24
CA LEU A 119 -10.35 -20.17 1.64
C LEU A 119 -10.24 -21.68 1.33
N LEU A 120 -11.25 -22.48 1.65
CA LEU A 120 -11.26 -23.91 1.33
C LEU A 120 -11.16 -24.15 -0.19
N LEU A 121 -11.84 -23.32 -0.99
CA LEU A 121 -11.82 -23.41 -2.44
C LEU A 121 -10.44 -23.01 -3.00
N THR A 122 -9.83 -21.96 -2.46
CA THR A 122 -8.44 -21.56 -2.73
C THR A 122 -7.46 -22.70 -2.43
N LEU A 123 -7.58 -23.33 -1.26
CA LEU A 123 -6.75 -24.49 -0.88
C LEU A 123 -7.02 -25.71 -1.78
N TRP A 124 -8.27 -25.95 -2.15
CA TRP A 124 -8.63 -27.04 -3.06
C TRP A 124 -8.02 -26.87 -4.45
N VAL A 125 -8.07 -25.65 -5.00
CA VAL A 125 -7.45 -25.34 -6.30
C VAL A 125 -5.92 -25.26 -6.21
N SER A 126 -5.36 -24.96 -5.03
CA SER A 126 -3.93 -25.01 -4.78
C SER A 126 -3.36 -26.45 -4.78
N ARG A 127 -4.19 -27.49 -4.81
CA ARG A 127 -3.71 -28.88 -4.86
C ARG A 127 -2.96 -29.17 -6.17
N LYS A 128 -1.90 -29.97 -6.06
CA LYS A 128 -0.82 -30.17 -7.06
C LYS A 128 -1.23 -30.78 -8.42
N ASN A 129 -2.51 -31.01 -8.70
CA ASN A 129 -2.98 -31.71 -9.90
C ASN A 129 -4.12 -31.00 -10.64
N GLN A 130 -4.49 -29.78 -10.25
CA GLN A 130 -5.54 -29.03 -10.93
C GLN A 130 -4.97 -28.26 -12.12
N SER A 131 -5.74 -28.16 -13.20
CA SER A 131 -5.40 -27.34 -14.36
C SER A 131 -5.31 -25.85 -14.00
N LEU A 132 -4.72 -25.03 -14.87
CA LEU A 132 -4.63 -23.58 -14.66
C LEU A 132 -5.98 -22.86 -14.68
N ALA A 133 -6.96 -23.41 -15.41
CA ALA A 133 -8.28 -22.80 -15.59
C ALA A 133 -9.00 -22.46 -14.27
N PRO A 134 -9.19 -23.39 -13.30
CA PRO A 134 -9.83 -23.07 -12.03
C PRO A 134 -9.11 -21.97 -11.23
N ARG A 135 -7.78 -21.85 -11.34
CA ARG A 135 -7.02 -20.77 -10.68
C ARG A 135 -7.40 -19.40 -11.24
N VAL A 136 -7.43 -19.28 -12.57
CA VAL A 136 -7.79 -18.04 -13.25
C VAL A 136 -9.26 -17.69 -13.00
N ILE A 137 -10.15 -18.68 -13.05
CA ILE A 137 -11.58 -18.48 -12.77
C ILE A 137 -11.80 -17.95 -11.35
N LEU A 138 -11.13 -18.54 -10.34
CA LEU A 138 -11.23 -18.05 -8.97
C LEU A 138 -10.67 -16.64 -8.81
N MET A 139 -9.54 -16.33 -9.44
CA MET A 139 -8.95 -14.99 -9.37
C MET A 139 -9.87 -13.93 -9.97
N LEU A 140 -10.51 -14.23 -11.11
CA LEU A 140 -11.51 -13.36 -11.73
C LEU A 140 -12.76 -13.22 -10.86
N LEU A 141 -13.19 -14.31 -10.22
CA LEU A 141 -14.32 -14.30 -9.29
C LEU A 141 -14.04 -13.43 -8.06
N ILE A 142 -12.86 -13.57 -7.45
CA ILE A 142 -12.43 -12.75 -6.31
C ILE A 142 -12.37 -11.27 -6.72
N LEU A 143 -11.79 -10.95 -7.88
CA LEU A 143 -11.73 -9.58 -8.39
C LEU A 143 -13.13 -8.99 -8.62
N GLY A 144 -14.05 -9.79 -9.17
CA GLY A 144 -15.45 -9.41 -9.31
C GLY A 144 -16.12 -9.11 -7.98
N LEU A 145 -15.94 -9.98 -6.98
CA LEU A 145 -16.49 -9.79 -5.62
C LEU A 145 -15.97 -8.52 -4.95
N VAL A 146 -14.65 -8.29 -5.00
CA VAL A 146 -14.03 -7.07 -4.45
C VAL A 146 -14.58 -5.83 -5.18
N ARG A 147 -14.81 -5.91 -6.49
CA ARG A 147 -15.37 -4.77 -7.23
C ARG A 147 -16.85 -4.51 -6.90
N LEU A 148 -17.59 -5.57 -6.58
CA LEU A 148 -18.97 -5.47 -6.11
C LEU A 148 -19.06 -5.06 -4.64
N ALA A 149 -17.98 -5.14 -3.86
CA ALA A 149 -17.98 -4.84 -2.42
C ALA A 149 -18.54 -3.46 -2.09
N GLU A 150 -18.22 -2.45 -2.92
CA GLU A 150 -18.78 -1.10 -2.80
C GLU A 150 -20.31 -1.09 -2.93
N ARG A 151 -20.86 -1.81 -3.92
CA ARG A 151 -22.31 -1.94 -4.11
C ARG A 151 -22.97 -2.73 -2.99
N TRP A 152 -22.33 -3.80 -2.52
CA TRP A 152 -22.81 -4.56 -1.35
C TRP A 152 -22.86 -3.68 -0.10
N ASN A 153 -21.86 -2.83 0.09
CA ASN A 153 -21.82 -1.89 1.20
C ASN A 153 -22.97 -0.88 1.14
N GLU A 154 -23.23 -0.28 -0.03
CA GLU A 154 -24.36 0.64 -0.21
C GLU A 154 -25.73 -0.04 -0.02
N LEU A 155 -25.89 -1.26 -0.56
CA LEU A 155 -27.12 -2.04 -0.41
C LEU A 155 -27.35 -2.41 1.06
N GLY A 156 -26.28 -2.81 1.77
CA GLY A 156 -26.30 -3.08 3.20
C GLY A 156 -26.68 -1.84 4.01
N ALA A 157 -26.10 -0.68 3.71
CA ALA A 157 -26.44 0.58 4.35
C ALA A 157 -27.90 1.01 4.14
N ARG A 158 -28.53 0.60 3.03
CA ARG A 158 -29.96 0.89 2.77
C ARG A 158 -30.90 -0.10 3.45
N HIS A 159 -30.51 -1.37 3.57
CA HIS A 159 -31.39 -2.45 4.03
C HIS A 159 -30.97 -3.09 5.36
N TRP A 160 -30.03 -2.52 6.10
CA TRP A 160 -29.49 -3.12 7.34
C TRP A 160 -30.58 -3.60 8.32
N ARG A 161 -31.70 -2.86 8.42
CA ARG A 161 -32.82 -3.19 9.32
C ARG A 161 -33.47 -4.55 9.05
N SER A 162 -33.35 -5.10 7.84
CA SER A 162 -33.97 -6.39 7.52
C SER A 162 -33.15 -7.60 7.96
N PHE A 163 -31.85 -7.44 8.23
CA PHE A 163 -30.95 -8.56 8.50
C PHE A 163 -29.95 -8.34 9.65
N ALA A 164 -29.84 -7.12 10.17
CA ALA A 164 -28.90 -6.75 11.21
C ALA A 164 -29.58 -5.89 12.29
N THR A 165 -29.17 -6.06 13.55
CA THR A 165 -29.69 -5.26 14.67
C THR A 165 -29.17 -3.81 14.64
N GLN A 166 -28.00 -3.59 14.03
CA GLN A 166 -27.35 -2.28 13.90
C GLN A 166 -26.77 -2.08 12.50
N ASN A 167 -26.57 -0.82 12.11
CA ASN A 167 -25.94 -0.52 10.83
C ASN A 167 -24.41 -0.65 10.93
N TYR A 168 -23.86 -1.65 10.24
CA TYR A 168 -22.42 -1.89 10.15
C TYR A 168 -21.78 -1.23 8.91
N PHE A 169 -22.58 -0.67 8.01
CA PHE A 169 -22.11 -0.21 6.71
C PHE A 169 -21.88 1.30 6.72
N ASP A 170 -20.65 1.68 6.44
CA ASP A 170 -20.18 3.07 6.44
C ASP A 170 -19.95 3.59 5.03
N ARG A 171 -19.90 4.91 4.85
CA ARG A 171 -19.56 5.54 3.56
C ARG A 171 -18.18 5.12 3.04
N HIS A 172 -17.23 4.88 3.94
CA HIS A 172 -15.88 4.42 3.61
C HIS A 172 -15.79 2.90 3.42
N GLY A 173 -16.85 2.15 3.76
CA GLY A 173 -16.88 0.70 3.59
C GLY A 173 -15.89 -0.06 4.47
N ILE A 174 -15.51 0.48 5.64
CA ILE A 174 -14.49 -0.12 6.53
C ILE A 174 -14.88 -1.55 6.91
N PHE A 175 -16.11 -1.77 7.35
CA PHE A 175 -16.61 -3.10 7.68
C PHE A 175 -16.46 -4.10 6.53
N VAL A 176 -16.94 -3.75 5.34
CA VAL A 176 -16.83 -4.62 4.16
C VAL A 176 -15.38 -4.80 3.73
N SER A 177 -14.54 -3.77 3.84
CA SER A 177 -13.12 -3.89 3.50
C SER A 177 -12.38 -4.88 4.40
N ILE A 178 -12.65 -4.88 5.70
CA ILE A 178 -11.98 -5.77 6.67
C ILE A 178 -12.58 -7.18 6.60
N MET A 179 -13.90 -7.29 6.60
CA MET A 179 -14.58 -8.59 6.66
C MET A 179 -14.63 -9.30 5.31
N LEU A 180 -14.79 -8.55 4.20
CA LEU A 180 -14.89 -9.10 2.85
C LEU A 180 -13.57 -9.00 2.10
N CYS A 181 -13.02 -7.79 1.93
CA CYS A 181 -11.91 -7.57 1.00
C CYS A 181 -10.56 -8.08 1.53
N ALA A 182 -10.23 -7.86 2.80
CA ALA A 182 -8.92 -8.23 3.36
C ALA A 182 -8.62 -9.74 3.25
N PRO A 183 -9.49 -10.67 3.69
CA PRO A 183 -9.27 -12.10 3.49
C PRO A 183 -9.27 -12.50 2.00
N LEU A 184 -10.15 -11.91 1.17
CA LEU A 184 -10.17 -12.19 -0.27
C LEU A 184 -8.89 -11.73 -0.99
N LEU A 185 -8.32 -10.59 -0.59
CA LEU A 185 -7.05 -10.08 -1.11
C LEU A 185 -5.89 -11.00 -0.70
N PHE A 186 -5.92 -11.52 0.53
CA PHE A 186 -4.95 -12.50 0.99
C PHE A 186 -5.04 -13.80 0.18
N ASP A 187 -6.25 -14.32 -0.06
CA ASP A 187 -6.47 -15.48 -0.91
C ASP A 187 -5.97 -15.23 -2.34
N SER A 188 -6.27 -14.05 -2.90
CA SER A 188 -5.80 -13.64 -4.22
C SER A 188 -4.27 -13.54 -4.28
N LEU A 189 -3.61 -13.10 -3.21
CA LEU A 189 -2.16 -13.00 -3.15
C LEU A 189 -1.51 -14.39 -3.18
N ILE A 190 -2.03 -15.35 -2.39
CA ILE A 190 -1.58 -16.74 -2.43
C ILE A 190 -1.73 -17.31 -3.84
N MET A 191 -2.88 -17.11 -4.46
CA MET A 191 -3.17 -17.59 -5.81
C MET A 191 -2.25 -16.96 -6.86
N MET A 192 -1.96 -15.66 -6.73
CA MET A 192 -1.04 -14.94 -7.62
C MET A 192 0.37 -15.55 -7.57
N ILE A 193 0.90 -15.84 -6.38
CA ILE A 193 2.22 -16.46 -6.21
C ILE A 193 2.26 -17.84 -6.87
N LEU A 194 1.24 -18.68 -6.65
CA LEU A 194 1.16 -20.01 -7.25
C LEU A 194 1.03 -19.95 -8.78
N PHE A 195 0.22 -19.02 -9.29
CA PHE A 195 0.05 -18.79 -10.72
C PHE A 195 1.37 -18.36 -11.37
N LEU A 196 2.11 -17.44 -10.74
CA LEU A 196 3.39 -16.96 -11.27
C LEU A 196 4.44 -18.08 -11.37
N ARG A 197 4.49 -18.97 -10.38
CA ARG A 197 5.37 -20.15 -10.40
C ARG A 197 5.02 -21.08 -11.57
N GLU A 198 3.74 -21.35 -11.78
CA GLU A 198 3.28 -22.21 -12.88
C GLU A 198 3.52 -21.56 -14.25
N ALA A 199 3.20 -20.26 -14.39
CA ALA A 199 3.42 -19.50 -15.61
C ALA A 199 4.89 -19.45 -16.00
N SER A 200 5.79 -19.34 -15.01
CA SER A 200 7.24 -19.43 -15.23
C SER A 200 7.66 -20.79 -15.77
N GLN A 201 7.14 -21.89 -15.21
CA GLN A 201 7.42 -23.24 -15.68
C GLN A 201 6.91 -23.47 -17.11
N LEU A 202 5.69 -23.02 -17.42
CA LEU A 202 5.14 -23.11 -18.76
C LEU A 202 5.92 -22.26 -19.77
N LEU A 203 6.37 -21.06 -19.39
CA LEU A 203 7.19 -20.22 -20.25
C LEU A 203 8.53 -20.90 -20.56
N VAL A 204 9.15 -21.51 -19.54
CA VAL A 204 10.38 -22.30 -19.71
C VAL A 204 10.14 -23.49 -20.63
N GLU A 205 9.04 -24.23 -20.46
CA GLU A 205 8.70 -25.36 -21.33
C GLU A 205 8.45 -24.92 -22.77
N VAL A 206 7.71 -23.82 -22.98
CA VAL A 206 7.47 -23.25 -24.31
C VAL A 206 8.78 -22.81 -24.96
N LYS A 207 9.67 -22.13 -24.21
CA LYS A 207 11.00 -21.74 -24.70
C LYS A 207 11.85 -22.96 -25.04
N ALA A 208 11.87 -23.99 -24.19
CA ALA A 208 12.58 -25.24 -24.45
C ALA A 208 12.05 -25.95 -25.70
N ALA A 209 10.72 -26.00 -25.87
CA ALA A 209 10.07 -26.56 -27.06
C ALA A 209 10.38 -25.76 -28.33
N GLN A 210 10.41 -24.43 -28.25
CA GLN A 210 10.80 -23.56 -29.35
C GLN A 210 12.25 -23.82 -29.78
N ILE A 211 13.19 -23.90 -28.84
CA ILE A 211 14.60 -24.22 -29.12
C ILE A 211 14.71 -25.59 -29.79
N LYS A 212 14.03 -26.62 -29.25
CA LYS A 212 14.03 -27.97 -29.82
C LYS A 212 13.47 -28.01 -31.24
N ARG A 213 12.45 -27.19 -31.55
CA ARG A 213 11.90 -27.05 -32.92
C ARG A 213 12.90 -26.38 -33.87
N LYS A 214 13.57 -25.30 -33.43
CA LYS A 214 14.61 -24.62 -34.22
C LYS A 214 15.78 -25.55 -34.56
N GLN A 215 16.29 -26.32 -33.58
CA GLN A 215 17.36 -27.30 -33.80
C GLN A 215 16.97 -28.40 -34.80
N LYS A 216 15.72 -28.90 -34.74
CA LYS A 216 15.22 -29.88 -35.70
C LYS A 216 15.08 -29.32 -37.12
N ALA A 217 14.70 -28.06 -37.26
CA ALA A 217 14.63 -27.40 -38.57
C ALA A 217 16.03 -27.23 -39.19
N ALA A 218 17.00 -26.75 -38.42
CA ALA A 218 18.39 -26.60 -38.87
C ALA A 218 19.03 -27.93 -39.30
N LYS A 219 18.80 -29.01 -38.54
CA LYS A 219 19.27 -30.36 -38.92
C LYS A 219 18.63 -30.90 -40.20
N LYS A 220 17.39 -30.54 -40.51
CA LYS A 220 16.73 -30.95 -41.76
C LYS A 220 17.26 -30.20 -42.98
N GLN A 221 17.64 -28.93 -42.82
CA GLN A 221 18.20 -28.10 -43.89
C GLN A 221 19.61 -28.59 -44.27
N SER A 222 20.48 -28.80 -43.28
CA SER A 222 21.83 -29.35 -43.50
C SER A 222 21.86 -30.73 -44.16
N LYS A 223 20.78 -31.51 -44.09
CA LYS A 223 20.65 -32.84 -44.71
C LYS A 223 20.09 -32.80 -46.14
N LYS A 224 19.63 -31.63 -46.59
CA LYS A 224 19.05 -31.42 -47.93
C LYS A 224 20.06 -30.74 -48.88
N ASP A 225 21.08 -30.09 -48.30
CA ASP A 225 22.19 -29.45 -48.99
C ASP A 225 23.41 -30.39 -49.15
N GLN A 226 23.33 -31.63 -48.64
CA GLN A 226 24.26 -32.74 -48.90
C GLN A 226 23.61 -33.75 -49.83
#